data_AF-A0A3D4TBN5-F1
#
_entry.id   AF-A0A3D4TBN5-F1
#
_cell.length_a   1.000
_cell.length_b   1.000
_cell.length_c   1.000
_cell.angle_alpha   90.00
_cell.angle_beta   90.00
_cell.angle_gamma   90.00
#
_symmetry.space_group_name_H-M   'P 1'
#
loop_
_entity.id
_entity.type
_entity.pdbx_description
1 polymer ?
#
loop_
_entity_poly.entity_id
_entity_poly.type
_entity_poly.pdbx_seq_one_letter_code
_entity_poly.pdbx_strand_id
1 'polypeptide(L)'
;MGKFVSKIDIALVQLRTAIQLYNKGNFICSLTLAGAAEEVLGQIAKKHAGQNALIDQKVWADQVADSFKKARPSLSKVSVFRNKVKNEVKHNNSGYDSVEEYDFKFEAEEFILALIRNYELINGHMPNDRIVKAFWKWMSM
;
A
#
# COMPACT_ATOMS: atom_id res chain seq x y z
N MET A 1 27.24 18.11 -4.58
CA MET A 1 27.65 16.72 -4.29
C MET A 1 26.38 15.91 -4.07
N GLY A 2 26.18 14.79 -4.79
CA GLY A 2 24.95 13.99 -4.68
C GLY A 2 24.85 13.26 -3.33
N LYS A 3 23.63 13.09 -2.80
CA LYS A 3 23.36 12.35 -1.57
C LYS A 3 23.04 10.89 -1.91
N PHE A 4 23.71 9.92 -1.29
CA PHE A 4 23.32 8.51 -1.37
C PHE A 4 22.12 8.26 -0.46
N VAL A 5 21.06 7.65 -1.00
CA VAL A 5 19.82 7.34 -0.27
C VAL A 5 19.38 5.93 -0.68
N SER A 6 19.09 5.05 0.29
CA SER A 6 18.66 3.70 -0.01
C SER A 6 17.22 3.65 -0.53
N LYS A 7 16.83 2.55 -1.19
CA LYS A 7 15.43 2.34 -1.62
C LYS A 7 14.45 2.29 -0.45
N ILE A 8 14.87 1.77 0.70
CA ILE A 8 14.06 1.75 1.93
C ILE A 8 13.87 3.18 2.44
N ASP A 9 14.93 3.99 2.49
CA ASP A 9 14.84 5.39 2.92
C ASP A 9 13.93 6.21 2.01
N ILE A 10 14.02 6.00 0.69
CA ILE A 10 13.11 6.63 -0.28
C ILE A 10 11.66 6.26 0.02
N ALA A 11 11.36 4.98 0.24
CA ALA A 11 10.01 4.52 0.55
C ALA A 11 9.51 5.06 1.90
N LEU A 12 10.37 5.19 2.91
CA LEU A 12 10.01 5.77 4.21
C LEU A 12 9.71 7.27 4.12
N VAL A 13 10.43 8.02 3.30
CA VAL A 13 10.12 9.44 3.04
C VAL A 13 8.75 9.55 2.36
N GLN A 14 8.47 8.68 1.39
CA GLN A 14 7.17 8.64 0.72
C GLN A 14 6.04 8.21 1.69
N LEU A 15 6.27 7.22 2.56
CA LEU A 15 5.33 6.81 3.63
C LEU A 15 4.93 7.99 4.50
N ARG A 16 5.93 8.69 5.05
CA ARG A 16 5.71 9.82 5.95
C ARG A 16 4.88 10.90 5.26
N THR A 17 5.22 11.19 4.01
CA THR A 17 4.53 12.20 3.20
C THR A 17 3.10 11.77 2.86
N ALA A 18 2.89 10.50 2.51
CA ALA A 18 1.56 9.94 2.27
C ALA A 18 0.66 10.10 3.49
N ILE A 19 1.12 9.69 4.68
CA ILE A 19 0.34 9.84 5.93
C ILE A 19 0.01 11.32 6.22
N GLN A 20 0.97 12.23 5.99
CA GLN A 20 0.72 13.67 6.17
C GLN A 20 -0.36 14.21 5.21
N LEU A 21 -0.37 13.73 3.95
CA LEU A 21 -1.38 14.11 2.97
C LEU A 21 -2.75 13.50 3.30
N TYR A 22 -2.76 12.23 3.71
CA TYR A 22 -3.94 11.53 4.19
C TYR A 22 -4.61 12.30 5.33
N ASN A 23 -3.84 12.70 6.35
CA ASN A 23 -4.35 13.46 7.50
C ASN A 23 -4.90 14.84 7.13
N LYS A 24 -4.52 15.38 5.96
CA LYS A 24 -5.03 16.65 5.43
C LYS A 24 -6.25 16.46 4.50
N GLY A 25 -6.74 15.22 4.34
CA GLY A 25 -7.81 14.90 3.40
C GLY A 25 -7.37 14.81 1.93
N ASN A 26 -6.06 14.89 1.65
CA ASN A 26 -5.55 14.77 0.28
C ASN A 26 -5.27 13.29 -0.05
N PHE A 27 -6.36 12.53 -0.23
CA PHE A 27 -6.32 11.08 -0.38
C PHE A 27 -5.72 10.62 -1.71
N ILE A 28 -5.97 11.33 -2.81
CA ILE A 28 -5.44 10.99 -4.14
C ILE A 28 -3.91 11.09 -4.16
N CYS A 29 -3.34 12.20 -3.66
CA CYS A 29 -1.89 12.34 -3.56
C CYS A 29 -1.29 11.36 -2.54
N SER A 30 -2.00 11.10 -1.43
CA SER A 30 -1.58 10.09 -0.46
C SER A 30 -1.48 8.70 -1.09
N LEU A 31 -2.55 8.23 -1.76
CA LEU A 31 -2.61 6.96 -2.47
C LEU A 31 -1.49 6.84 -3.51
N THR A 32 -1.23 7.92 -4.25
CA THR A 32 -0.16 7.95 -5.27
C THR A 32 1.21 7.64 -4.64
N LEU A 33 1.56 8.35 -3.56
CA LEU A 33 2.84 8.18 -2.87
C LEU A 33 2.93 6.84 -2.14
N ALA A 34 1.90 6.48 -1.38
CA ALA A 34 1.84 5.20 -0.66
C ALA A 34 1.97 4.02 -1.65
N GLY A 35 1.23 4.08 -2.75
CA GLY A 35 1.25 3.05 -3.77
C GLY A 35 2.59 2.91 -4.50
N ALA A 36 3.32 4.01 -4.72
CA ALA A 36 4.67 3.95 -5.31
C ALA A 36 5.70 3.38 -4.31
N ALA A 37 5.63 3.81 -3.06
CA ALA A 37 6.48 3.27 -2.00
C ALA A 37 6.22 1.78 -1.79
N GLU A 38 4.97 1.34 -1.92
CA GLU A 38 4.56 -0.04 -1.69
C GLU A 38 5.08 -1.00 -2.73
N GLU A 39 5.17 -0.57 -3.99
CA GLU A 39 5.85 -1.37 -5.01
C GLU A 39 7.32 -1.57 -4.65
N VAL A 40 8.00 -0.53 -4.16
CA VAL A 40 9.41 -0.62 -3.77
C VAL A 40 9.60 -1.57 -2.58
N LEU A 41 8.90 -1.33 -1.47
CA LEU A 41 9.05 -2.16 -0.27
C LEU A 41 8.45 -3.55 -0.45
N GLY A 42 7.39 -3.71 -1.24
CA GLY A 42 6.78 -5.00 -1.52
C GLY A 42 7.70 -5.93 -2.31
N GLN A 43 8.52 -5.40 -3.23
CA GLN A 43 9.55 -6.19 -3.91
C GLN A 43 10.72 -6.55 -2.99
N ILE A 44 11.15 -5.60 -2.14
CA ILE A 44 12.22 -5.86 -1.16
C ILE A 44 11.77 -6.91 -0.14
N ALA A 45 10.57 -6.78 0.41
CA ALA A 45 9.98 -7.74 1.33
C ALA A 45 9.87 -9.13 0.69
N LYS A 46 9.35 -9.23 -0.53
CA LYS A 46 9.26 -10.50 -1.25
C LYS A 46 10.63 -11.17 -1.41
N LYS A 47 11.68 -10.40 -1.71
CA LYS A 47 13.05 -10.91 -1.86
C LYS A 47 13.69 -11.29 -0.52
N HIS A 48 13.46 -10.50 0.53
CA HIS A 48 14.14 -10.66 1.83
C HIS A 48 13.43 -11.65 2.76
N ALA A 49 12.10 -11.58 2.83
CA ALA A 49 11.25 -12.34 3.75
C ALA A 49 10.45 -13.46 3.07
N GLY A 50 10.60 -13.63 1.74
CA GLY A 50 9.86 -14.62 0.96
C GLY A 50 8.39 -14.28 0.71
N GLN A 51 7.89 -13.17 1.27
CA GLN A 51 6.50 -12.71 1.16
C GLN A 51 6.40 -11.19 1.29
N ASN A 52 5.23 -10.67 0.95
CA ASN A 52 4.87 -9.25 1.13
C ASN A 52 3.39 -9.15 1.56
N ALA A 53 2.93 -7.94 1.85
CA ALA A 53 1.59 -7.65 2.36
C ALA A 53 0.44 -8.15 1.45
N LEU A 54 0.70 -8.44 0.17
CA LEU A 54 -0.29 -9.04 -0.71
C LEU A 54 -0.73 -10.44 -0.23
N ILE A 55 0.14 -11.17 0.46
CA ILE A 55 -0.21 -12.48 1.02
C ILE A 55 -1.26 -12.34 2.12
N ASP A 56 -1.16 -11.31 2.97
CA ASP A 56 -2.16 -11.05 4.02
C ASP A 56 -3.53 -10.75 3.38
N GLN A 57 -3.57 -9.95 2.30
CA GLN A 57 -4.79 -9.70 1.54
C GLN A 57 -5.33 -10.95 0.83
N LYS A 58 -4.45 -11.84 0.37
CA LYS A 58 -4.86 -13.14 -0.21
C LYS A 58 -5.54 -14.01 0.83
N VAL A 59 -5.02 -14.06 2.05
CA VAL A 59 -5.62 -14.82 3.17
C VAL A 59 -7.00 -14.27 3.48
N TRP A 60 -7.15 -12.95 3.57
CA TRP A 60 -8.46 -12.32 3.78
C TRP A 60 -9.44 -12.63 2.64
N ALA A 61 -9.00 -12.52 1.38
CA ALA A 61 -9.84 -12.81 0.22
C ALA A 61 -10.30 -14.29 0.19
N ASP A 62 -9.46 -15.22 0.66
CA ASP A 62 -9.83 -16.62 0.81
C ASP A 62 -10.89 -16.83 1.89
N GLN A 63 -10.75 -16.18 3.04
CA GLN A 63 -11.73 -16.25 4.13
C GLN A 63 -13.10 -15.70 3.70
N VAL A 64 -13.11 -14.61 2.93
CA VAL A 64 -14.34 -14.07 2.33
C VAL A 64 -14.93 -15.08 1.34
N ALA A 65 -14.12 -15.64 0.43
CA ALA A 65 -14.60 -16.63 -0.53
C ALA A 65 -15.21 -17.85 0.16
N ASP A 66 -14.55 -18.39 1.19
CA ASP A 66 -15.03 -19.53 1.96
C ASP A 66 -16.36 -19.22 2.67
N SER A 67 -16.48 -18.03 3.27
CA SER A 67 -17.69 -17.57 3.97
C SER A 67 -18.91 -17.49 3.04
N PHE A 68 -18.68 -17.13 1.77
CA PHE A 68 -19.71 -17.09 0.74
C PHE A 68 -19.79 -18.37 -0.12
N LYS A 69 -19.06 -19.44 0.24
CA LYS A 69 -18.96 -20.71 -0.51
C LYS A 69 -18.59 -20.51 -1.99
N LYS A 70 -17.70 -19.55 -2.27
CA LYS A 70 -17.17 -19.24 -3.60
C LYS A 70 -15.77 -19.81 -3.78
N ALA A 71 -15.34 -19.95 -5.03
CA ALA A 71 -13.97 -20.33 -5.34
C ALA A 71 -12.99 -19.27 -4.85
N ARG A 72 -11.94 -19.70 -4.14
CA ARG A 72 -10.83 -18.85 -3.70
C ARG A 72 -10.15 -18.18 -4.90
N PRO A 73 -9.91 -16.86 -4.90
CA PRO A 73 -9.23 -16.19 -6.00
C PRO A 73 -7.76 -16.63 -6.08
N SER A 74 -7.15 -16.54 -7.27
CA SER A 74 -5.71 -16.71 -7.40
C SER A 74 -4.97 -15.48 -6.88
N LEU A 75 -3.70 -15.63 -6.47
CA LEU A 75 -2.88 -14.51 -6.02
C LEU A 75 -2.76 -13.40 -7.09
N SER A 76 -2.70 -13.78 -8.37
CA SER A 76 -2.68 -12.85 -9.49
C SER A 76 -3.97 -12.02 -9.55
N LYS A 77 -5.15 -12.63 -9.38
CA LYS A 77 -6.43 -11.91 -9.34
C LYS A 77 -6.50 -10.92 -8.18
N VAL A 78 -6.04 -11.33 -6.99
CA VAL A 78 -5.97 -10.43 -5.82
C VAL A 78 -5.03 -9.25 -6.11
N SER A 79 -3.86 -9.52 -6.70
CA SER A 79 -2.90 -8.48 -7.09
C SER A 79 -3.49 -7.47 -8.08
N VAL A 80 -4.19 -7.94 -9.11
CA VAL A 80 -4.82 -7.08 -10.13
C VAL A 80 -5.91 -6.22 -9.49
N PHE A 81 -6.79 -6.82 -8.69
CA PHE A 81 -7.87 -6.12 -8.02
C PHE A 81 -7.35 -5.01 -7.11
N ARG A 82 -6.40 -5.35 -6.23
CA ARG A 82 -5.77 -4.40 -5.30
C ARG A 82 -5.08 -3.24 -6.01
N ASN A 83 -4.36 -3.52 -7.10
CA ASN A 83 -3.60 -2.48 -7.79
C ASN A 83 -4.44 -1.61 -8.72
N LYS A 84 -5.71 -1.95 -8.95
CA LYS A 84 -6.57 -1.25 -9.91
C LYS A 84 -6.62 0.25 -9.63
N VAL A 85 -7.12 0.67 -8.46
CA VAL A 85 -7.38 2.09 -8.18
C VAL A 85 -6.09 2.91 -8.21
N LYS A 86 -5.01 2.41 -7.58
CA LYS A 86 -3.70 3.06 -7.64
C LYS A 86 -3.22 3.25 -9.08
N ASN A 87 -3.45 2.28 -9.96
CA ASN A 87 -3.00 2.35 -11.34
C ASN A 87 -3.85 3.32 -12.15
N GLU A 88 -5.18 3.35 -11.97
CA GLU A 88 -6.07 4.33 -12.62
C GLU A 88 -5.68 5.76 -12.24
N VAL A 89 -5.35 6.00 -10.96
CA VAL A 89 -4.91 7.33 -10.49
C VAL A 89 -3.56 7.77 -11.09
N LYS A 90 -2.72 6.83 -11.55
CA LYS A 90 -1.36 7.11 -12.05
C LYS A 90 -1.24 7.05 -13.57
N HIS A 91 -2.14 6.33 -14.24
CA HIS A 91 -2.04 6.02 -15.65
C HIS A 91 -3.34 6.39 -16.35
N ASN A 92 -3.26 7.26 -17.35
CA ASN A 92 -4.35 7.48 -18.30
C ASN A 92 -3.92 6.97 -19.68
N ASN A 93 -3.88 5.65 -19.83
CA ASN A 93 -3.45 5.01 -21.09
C ASN A 93 -4.39 5.31 -22.26
N SER A 94 -5.64 5.68 -21.97
CA SER A 94 -6.65 6.00 -22.98
C SER A 94 -6.51 7.43 -23.52
N GLY A 95 -5.92 8.33 -22.74
CA GLY A 95 -5.84 9.76 -23.03
C GLY A 95 -7.17 10.51 -22.92
N TYR A 96 -8.27 9.82 -22.58
CA TYR A 96 -9.58 10.43 -22.36
C TYR A 96 -9.68 11.01 -20.95
N ASP A 97 -10.47 12.07 -20.80
CA ASP A 97 -10.88 12.61 -19.51
C ASP A 97 -12.00 11.72 -18.93
N SER A 98 -11.64 10.76 -18.07
CA SER A 98 -12.59 9.87 -17.40
C SER A 98 -12.90 10.35 -15.98
N VAL A 99 -14.16 10.15 -15.58
CA VAL A 99 -14.58 10.36 -14.19
C VAL A 99 -14.40 9.05 -13.43
N GLU A 100 -13.53 9.06 -12.43
CA GLU A 100 -13.27 7.91 -11.56
C GLU A 100 -13.99 8.07 -10.22
N GLU A 101 -14.81 7.08 -9.85
CA GLU A 101 -15.51 7.05 -8.56
C GLU A 101 -14.97 5.91 -7.70
N TYR A 102 -14.20 6.27 -6.66
CA TYR A 102 -13.64 5.32 -5.70
C TYR A 102 -13.62 5.94 -4.29
N ASP A 103 -13.59 5.08 -3.27
CA ASP A 103 -13.24 5.50 -1.91
C ASP A 103 -11.72 5.70 -1.79
N PHE A 104 -11.24 6.86 -2.27
CA PHE A 104 -9.81 7.18 -2.24
C PHE A 104 -9.23 7.20 -0.83
N LYS A 105 -10.06 7.46 0.20
CA LYS A 105 -9.63 7.43 1.59
C LYS A 105 -9.27 6.00 1.99
N PHE A 106 -10.20 5.05 1.79
CA PHE A 106 -9.97 3.64 2.07
C PHE A 106 -8.78 3.08 1.28
N GLU A 107 -8.69 3.40 -0.01
CA GLU A 107 -7.59 2.94 -0.87
C GLU A 107 -6.24 3.47 -0.38
N ALA A 108 -6.16 4.73 0.05
CA ALA A 108 -4.94 5.28 0.62
C ALA A 108 -4.55 4.57 1.94
N GLU A 109 -5.52 4.25 2.80
CA GLU A 109 -5.28 3.51 4.05
C GLU A 109 -4.68 2.13 3.79
N GLU A 110 -5.29 1.36 2.88
CA GLU A 110 -4.84 0.01 2.53
C GLU A 110 -3.37 0.00 2.07
N PHE A 111 -2.99 0.97 1.22
CA PHE A 111 -1.61 1.08 0.76
C PHE A 111 -0.64 1.56 1.85
N ILE A 112 -1.06 2.46 2.76
CA ILE A 112 -0.24 2.87 3.90
C ILE A 112 -0.01 1.68 4.85
N LEU A 113 -1.05 0.92 5.19
CA LEU A 113 -0.97 -0.23 6.07
C LEU A 113 -0.09 -1.33 5.46
N ALA A 114 -0.28 -1.63 4.19
CA ALA A 114 0.55 -2.59 3.47
C ALA A 114 2.03 -2.16 3.43
N LEU A 115 2.29 -0.86 3.36
CA LEU A 115 3.66 -0.34 3.43
C LEU A 115 4.32 -0.58 4.78
N ILE A 116 3.60 -0.28 5.86
CA ILE A 116 4.05 -0.54 7.24
C ILE A 116 4.32 -2.03 7.42
N ARG A 117 3.41 -2.88 6.93
CA ARG A 117 3.55 -4.33 6.97
C ARG A 117 4.76 -4.84 6.18
N ASN A 118 4.98 -4.33 4.97
CA ASN A 118 6.16 -4.68 4.17
C ASN A 118 7.46 -4.26 4.88
N TYR A 119 7.49 -3.09 5.51
CA TYR A 119 8.64 -2.68 6.32
C TYR A 119 8.89 -3.63 7.49
N GLU A 120 7.84 -4.02 8.21
CA GLU A 120 7.93 -4.96 9.32
C GLU A 120 8.45 -6.32 8.86
N LEU A 121 7.97 -6.85 7.73
CA LEU A 121 8.47 -8.10 7.16
C LEU A 121 9.98 -8.04 6.84
N ILE A 122 10.51 -6.87 6.45
CA ILE A 122 11.93 -6.68 6.15
C ILE A 122 12.76 -6.59 7.45
N ASN A 123 12.29 -5.86 8.45
CA ASN A 123 13.10 -5.43 9.60
C ASN A 123 12.76 -6.16 10.92
N GLY A 124 11.66 -6.92 10.97
CA GLY A 124 11.16 -7.56 12.18
C GLY A 124 10.48 -6.59 13.17
N HIS A 125 10.33 -5.32 12.82
CA HIS A 125 9.67 -4.31 13.63
C HIS A 125 9.06 -3.21 12.74
N MET A 126 8.07 -2.49 13.26
CA MET A 126 7.48 -1.32 12.57
C MET A 126 8.46 -0.16 12.41
N PRO A 127 8.25 0.76 11.45
CA PRO A 127 9.06 1.98 11.33
C PRO A 127 9.07 2.78 12.64
N ASN A 128 10.26 3.14 13.11
CA ASN A 128 10.41 3.98 14.31
C ASN A 128 10.23 5.47 13.98
N ASP A 129 9.04 5.82 13.50
CA ASP A 129 8.69 7.19 13.12
C ASP A 129 7.43 7.64 13.86
N ARG A 130 7.44 8.86 14.40
CA ARG A 130 6.33 9.39 15.21
C ARG A 130 5.02 9.45 14.43
N ILE A 131 5.07 9.86 13.17
CA ILE A 131 3.89 10.01 12.31
C ILE A 131 3.33 8.63 11.97
N VAL A 132 4.21 7.68 11.64
CA VAL A 132 3.81 6.29 11.36
C VAL A 132 3.16 5.65 12.59
N LYS A 133 3.78 5.79 13.77
CA LYS A 133 3.22 5.24 15.02
C LYS A 133 1.88 5.85 15.38
N ALA A 134 1.70 7.17 15.18
CA ALA A 134 0.43 7.83 15.44
C ALA A 134 -0.67 7.33 14.50
N PHE A 135 -0.36 7.16 13.21
CA PHE A 135 -1.30 6.60 12.22
C PHE A 135 -1.67 5.15 12.57
N TRP A 136 -0.69 4.31 12.87
CA TRP A 136 -0.92 2.91 13.26
C TRP A 136 -1.83 2.79 14.49
N LYS A 137 -1.56 3.60 15.53
CA LYS A 137 -2.39 3.64 16.73
C LYS A 137 -3.83 4.05 16.40
N TRP A 138 -4.02 5.03 15.51
CA TRP A 138 -5.34 5.46 15.08
C TRP A 138 -6.11 4.35 14.36
N MET A 139 -5.45 3.59 13.48
CA MET A 139 -6.07 2.46 12.76
C MET A 139 -6.36 1.25 13.64
N SER A 140 -5.69 1.12 14.80
CA SER A 140 -5.84 -0.02 15.71
C SER A 140 -6.84 0.20 16.84
N MET A 141 -7.50 1.37 16.88
CA MET A 141 -8.57 1.72 17.84
C MET A 141 -9.93 1.45 17.23
#